data_AF-A0A2V6IUX1-F1
#
_entry.id   AF-A0A2V6IUX1-F1
#
_cell.length_a   1.000
_cell.length_b   1.000
_cell.length_c   1.000
_cell.angle_alpha   90.00
_cell.angle_beta   90.00
_cell.angle_gamma   90.00
#
_symmetry.space_group_name_H-M   'P 1'
#
loop_
_entity.id
_entity.type
_entity.pdbx_description
1 polymer ?
#
loop_
_entity_poly.entity_id
_entity_poly.type
_entity_poly.pdbx_seq_one_letter_code
_entity_poly.pdbx_strand_id
1 'polypeptide(L)'
;MTGKLHPKFPWRRIVMTAGLLAIANANAQIVALPSRTEKAAVDALIPWLLQEDIQLRGIPFSEVIFDATGKRVLAFNPKDETDGRVLKQISGVLDAVMEQLNMPDSVIQGIPRINEVSSHFEDLMHELLNKVPGFSCDFPKTAAGATQRSGYPDLEIIDQESHRVYYLDPKLYAVGSRDSSFRTFYFEPKVATNKVGEDAVHFIVGFEHEKPTADRHWKFTRWDLVDLSRF
;
A
#
# COMPACT_ATOMS: atom_id res chain seq x y z
N MET A 1 48.90 40.43 5.07
CA MET A 1 48.32 39.98 3.78
C MET A 1 46.88 39.55 4.07
N THR A 2 45.90 40.45 3.87
CA THR A 2 44.81 40.35 2.85
C THR A 2 43.93 39.09 3.04
N GLY A 3 42.62 39.07 3.29
CA GLY A 3 41.48 40.01 3.29
C GLY A 3 40.18 39.21 3.65
N LYS A 4 39.06 39.90 3.91
CA LYS A 4 37.78 39.42 4.50
C LYS A 4 36.84 38.62 3.55
N LEU A 5 35.88 37.83 4.09
CA LEU A 5 34.38 37.98 4.06
C LEU A 5 33.58 36.63 4.16
N HIS A 6 32.52 36.58 4.98
CA HIS A 6 31.41 35.57 5.07
C HIS A 6 30.38 35.71 3.91
N PRO A 7 29.22 34.96 3.75
CA PRO A 7 28.54 33.88 4.53
C PRO A 7 27.82 32.70 3.73
N LYS A 8 27.35 31.67 4.47
CA LYS A 8 26.10 30.80 4.38
C LYS A 8 25.60 30.05 3.10
N PHE A 9 25.45 28.69 3.26
CA PHE A 9 24.38 27.72 2.81
C PHE A 9 24.04 27.55 1.30
N PRO A 10 23.32 26.50 0.79
CA PRO A 10 22.72 25.28 1.38
C PRO A 10 22.86 23.94 0.59
N TRP A 11 22.28 22.87 1.16
CA TRP A 11 21.65 21.67 0.55
C TRP A 11 22.44 20.73 -0.39
N ARG A 12 22.78 19.55 0.15
CA ARG A 12 23.00 18.32 -0.63
C ARG A 12 21.65 17.72 -1.02
N ARG A 13 21.28 17.84 -2.30
CA ARG A 13 20.35 16.90 -2.96
C ARG A 13 21.12 15.60 -3.23
N ILE A 14 20.64 14.50 -2.68
CA ILE A 14 21.03 13.16 -3.14
C ILE A 14 20.30 12.93 -4.45
N VAL A 15 21.05 12.91 -5.55
CA VAL A 15 20.60 12.41 -6.84
C VAL A 15 20.74 10.89 -6.78
N MET A 16 19.63 10.14 -6.87
CA MET A 16 19.69 8.71 -7.16
C MET A 16 19.93 8.55 -8.66
N THR A 17 21.14 8.13 -9.01
CA THR A 17 21.53 7.73 -10.35
C THR A 17 21.04 6.31 -10.59
N ALA A 18 20.09 6.12 -11.51
CA ALA A 18 19.80 4.79 -12.06
C ALA A 18 20.90 4.45 -13.08
N GLY A 19 21.81 3.55 -12.71
CA GLY A 19 22.81 3.00 -13.62
C GLY A 19 22.18 2.00 -14.58
N LEU A 20 22.10 2.34 -15.86
CA LEU A 20 21.84 1.39 -16.94
C LEU A 20 23.17 0.74 -17.33
N LEU A 21 23.35 -0.54 -16.97
CA LEU A 21 24.32 -1.40 -17.64
C LEU A 21 23.82 -1.64 -19.07
N ALA A 22 24.45 -0.99 -20.05
CA ALA A 22 24.23 -1.29 -21.46
C ALA A 22 25.04 -2.52 -21.85
N ILE A 23 24.36 -3.65 -22.07
CA ILE A 23 24.89 -4.74 -22.88
C ILE A 23 24.73 -4.28 -24.33
N ALA A 24 25.85 -4.03 -25.01
CA ALA A 24 25.87 -3.58 -26.39
C ALA A 24 25.43 -4.72 -27.33
N ASN A 25 24.15 -4.75 -27.68
CA ASN A 25 23.70 -5.37 -28.92
C ASN A 25 23.53 -4.26 -29.96
N ALA A 26 24.50 -4.19 -30.88
CA ALA A 26 24.44 -3.30 -32.02
C ALA A 26 23.38 -3.80 -33.04
N ASN A 27 22.11 -3.51 -32.75
CA ASN A 27 21.11 -3.32 -33.79
C ASN A 27 20.82 -1.82 -33.83
N ALA A 28 21.31 -1.16 -34.88
CA ALA A 28 20.99 0.23 -35.16
C ALA A 28 19.50 0.35 -35.52
N GLN A 29 18.64 0.41 -34.50
CA GLN A 29 17.31 0.96 -34.67
C GLN A 29 17.47 2.48 -34.77
N ILE A 30 17.15 3.00 -35.94
CA ILE A 30 16.93 4.43 -36.15
C ILE A 30 15.82 4.83 -35.19
N VAL A 31 16.15 5.54 -34.11
CA VAL A 31 15.13 6.20 -33.30
C VAL A 31 14.58 7.34 -34.16
N ALA A 32 13.43 7.10 -34.78
CA ALA A 32 12.74 8.11 -35.57
C ALA A 32 12.39 9.31 -34.67
N LEU A 33 12.57 10.52 -35.19
CA LEU A 33 12.06 11.73 -34.53
C LEU A 33 10.54 11.60 -34.37
N PRO A 34 9.98 11.91 -33.19
CA PRO A 34 8.56 11.77 -32.96
C PRO A 34 7.77 12.59 -33.96
N SER A 35 6.67 12.03 -34.45
CA SER A 35 5.78 12.73 -35.37
C SER A 35 5.21 14.00 -34.71
N ARG A 36 4.76 14.97 -35.52
CA ARG A 36 4.21 16.23 -34.99
C ARG A 36 3.02 15.99 -34.03
N THR A 37 2.26 14.92 -34.27
CA THR A 37 1.14 14.48 -33.43
C THR A 37 1.61 13.85 -32.12
N GLU A 38 2.64 12.99 -32.15
CA GLU A 38 3.26 12.45 -30.94
C GLU A 38 3.84 13.54 -30.07
N LYS A 39 4.53 14.52 -30.68
CA LYS A 39 5.07 15.66 -29.94
C LYS A 39 3.96 16.46 -29.26
N ALA A 40 2.85 16.72 -29.94
CA ALA A 40 1.70 17.40 -29.35
C ALA A 40 1.05 16.60 -28.20
N ALA A 41 0.99 15.27 -28.31
CA ALA A 41 0.49 14.40 -27.25
C ALA A 41 1.42 14.42 -26.01
N VAL A 42 2.75 14.36 -26.22
CA VAL A 42 3.74 14.47 -25.15
C VAL A 42 3.68 15.84 -24.48
N ASP A 43 3.58 16.91 -25.27
CA ASP A 43 3.50 18.29 -24.77
C ASP A 43 2.24 18.51 -23.91
N ALA A 44 1.15 17.75 -24.14
CA ALA A 44 -0.05 17.76 -23.30
C ALA A 44 0.07 16.85 -22.07
N LEU A 45 0.74 15.70 -22.20
CA LEU A 45 0.88 14.71 -21.13
C LEU A 45 1.83 15.17 -20.01
N ILE A 46 2.94 15.82 -20.34
CA ILE A 46 3.93 16.22 -19.33
C ILE A 46 3.36 17.21 -18.30
N PRO A 47 2.66 18.30 -18.69
CA PRO A 47 2.00 19.18 -17.72
C PRO A 47 0.95 18.46 -16.88
N TRP A 48 0.24 17.49 -17.46
CA TRP A 48 -0.74 16.68 -16.73
C TRP A 48 -0.06 15.82 -15.66
N LEU A 49 1.01 15.11 -16.00
CA LEU A 49 1.79 14.28 -15.06
C LEU A 49 2.39 15.11 -13.91
N LEU A 50 2.84 16.33 -14.19
CA LEU A 50 3.35 17.24 -13.17
C LEU A 50 2.28 17.74 -12.19
N GLN A 51 1.00 17.58 -12.51
CA GLN A 51 -0.16 17.98 -11.70
C GLN A 51 -1.06 16.79 -11.36
N GLU A 52 -0.56 15.56 -11.48
CA GLU A 52 -1.33 14.32 -11.33
C GLU A 52 -2.15 14.30 -10.03
N ASP A 53 -1.58 14.77 -8.91
CA ASP A 53 -2.25 14.82 -7.62
C ASP A 53 -3.49 15.74 -7.59
N ILE A 54 -3.51 16.79 -8.42
CA ILE A 54 -4.66 17.68 -8.59
C ILE A 54 -5.66 17.04 -9.55
N GLN A 55 -5.18 16.41 -10.62
CA GLN A 55 -6.00 15.82 -11.67
C GLN A 55 -6.77 14.59 -11.17
N LEU A 56 -6.18 13.80 -10.28
CA LEU A 56 -6.80 12.60 -9.70
C LEU A 56 -7.65 12.90 -8.46
N ARG A 57 -7.62 14.14 -7.95
CA ARG A 57 -8.37 14.51 -6.75
C ARG A 57 -9.88 14.45 -7.02
N GLY A 58 -10.59 13.66 -6.22
CA GLY A 58 -12.03 13.50 -6.31
C GLY A 58 -12.50 12.41 -7.28
N ILE A 59 -11.58 11.68 -7.91
CA ILE A 59 -11.92 10.43 -8.62
C ILE A 59 -12.13 9.34 -7.56
N PRO A 60 -13.32 8.71 -7.50
CA PRO A 60 -13.57 7.64 -6.55
C PRO A 60 -12.63 6.46 -6.78
N PHE A 61 -12.11 5.89 -5.71
CA PHE A 61 -11.25 4.71 -5.77
C PHE A 61 -11.93 3.54 -6.51
N SER A 62 -13.24 3.39 -6.34
CA SER A 62 -14.03 2.37 -7.01
C SER A 62 -14.05 2.51 -8.53
N GLU A 63 -14.01 3.74 -9.06
CA GLU A 63 -13.89 4.02 -10.50
C GLU A 63 -12.50 3.65 -11.00
N VAL A 64 -11.45 4.03 -10.26
CA VAL A 64 -10.06 3.69 -10.61
C VAL A 64 -9.84 2.18 -10.66
N ILE A 65 -10.38 1.43 -9.68
CA ILE A 65 -10.31 -0.04 -9.68
C ILE A 65 -11.04 -0.61 -10.90
N PHE A 66 -12.26 -0.15 -11.17
CA PHE A 66 -13.06 -0.67 -12.27
C PHE A 66 -12.38 -0.42 -13.63
N ASP A 67 -11.89 0.79 -13.87
CA ASP A 67 -11.24 1.13 -15.13
C ASP A 67 -9.89 0.42 -15.31
N ALA A 68 -9.16 0.19 -14.22
CA ALA A 68 -7.87 -0.50 -14.27
C ALA A 68 -7.98 -2.03 -14.38
N THR A 69 -9.07 -2.64 -13.90
CA THR A 69 -9.14 -4.10 -13.67
C THR A 69 -10.41 -4.77 -14.19
N GLY A 70 -11.46 -4.00 -14.44
CA GLY A 70 -12.82 -4.50 -14.70
C GLY A 70 -13.54 -5.05 -13.47
N LYS A 71 -12.92 -5.00 -12.28
CA LYS A 71 -13.47 -5.50 -11.01
C LYS A 71 -14.14 -4.39 -10.20
N ARG A 72 -15.01 -4.78 -9.28
CA ARG A 72 -15.83 -3.87 -8.48
C ARG A 72 -15.35 -3.82 -7.03
N VAL A 73 -15.25 -2.59 -6.51
CA VAL A 73 -15.19 -2.35 -5.07
C VAL A 73 -16.61 -2.47 -4.51
N LEU A 74 -16.87 -3.54 -3.78
CA LEU A 74 -18.14 -3.81 -3.12
C LEU A 74 -18.27 -2.95 -1.86
N ALA A 75 -19.46 -2.38 -1.66
CA ALA A 75 -19.77 -1.66 -0.44
C ALA A 75 -19.83 -2.62 0.76
N PHE A 76 -19.16 -2.24 1.84
CA PHE A 76 -19.26 -2.95 3.11
C PHE A 76 -20.53 -2.53 3.86
N ASN A 77 -21.26 -3.51 4.38
CA ASN A 77 -22.46 -3.30 5.18
C ASN A 77 -22.42 -4.13 6.48
N PRO A 78 -22.07 -3.54 7.64
CA PRO A 78 -21.99 -4.29 8.90
C PRO A 78 -23.34 -4.83 9.40
N LYS A 79 -24.45 -4.45 8.78
CA LYS A 79 -25.79 -5.01 9.07
C LYS A 79 -26.13 -6.23 8.23
N ASP A 80 -25.38 -6.48 7.15
CA ASP A 80 -25.45 -7.74 6.42
C ASP A 80 -24.82 -8.85 7.28
N GLU A 81 -25.41 -10.05 7.24
CA GLU A 81 -25.01 -11.18 8.08
C GLU A 81 -23.57 -11.62 7.79
N THR A 82 -23.18 -11.66 6.51
CA THR A 82 -21.84 -12.07 6.10
C THR A 82 -20.81 -11.02 6.51
N ASP A 83 -21.04 -9.77 6.13
CA ASP A 83 -20.13 -8.66 6.45
C ASP A 83 -20.00 -8.46 7.97
N GLY A 84 -21.09 -8.59 8.73
CA GLY A 84 -21.08 -8.49 10.18
C GLY A 84 -20.29 -9.61 10.86
N ARG A 85 -20.44 -10.86 10.38
CA ARG A 85 -19.66 -12.01 10.86
C ARG A 85 -18.17 -11.84 10.56
N VAL A 86 -17.83 -11.52 9.30
CA VAL A 86 -16.44 -11.35 8.86
C VAL A 86 -15.77 -10.20 9.62
N LEU A 87 -16.47 -9.07 9.81
CA LEU A 87 -15.98 -7.96 10.60
C LEU A 87 -15.58 -8.40 12.02
N LYS A 88 -16.46 -9.13 12.71
CA LYS A 88 -16.18 -9.61 14.07
C LYS A 88 -14.94 -10.52 14.11
N GLN A 89 -14.79 -11.40 13.13
CA GLN A 89 -13.64 -12.30 13.02
C GLN A 89 -12.34 -11.53 12.74
N ILE A 90 -12.35 -10.60 11.77
CA ILE A 90 -11.21 -9.73 11.48
C ILE A 90 -10.84 -8.93 12.73
N SER A 91 -11.80 -8.27 13.39
CA SER A 91 -11.54 -7.49 14.61
C SER A 91 -10.85 -8.32 15.70
N GLY A 92 -11.31 -9.55 15.94
CA GLY A 92 -10.66 -10.43 16.91
C GLY A 92 -9.22 -10.80 16.53
N VAL A 93 -8.92 -10.93 15.23
CA VAL A 93 -7.54 -11.12 14.76
C VAL A 93 -6.71 -9.85 14.96
N LEU A 94 -7.25 -8.67 14.66
CA LEU A 94 -6.53 -7.41 14.84
C LEU A 94 -6.20 -7.15 16.33
N ASP A 95 -7.11 -7.50 17.24
CA ASP A 95 -6.87 -7.47 18.68
C ASP A 95 -5.70 -8.41 19.06
N ALA A 96 -5.71 -9.64 18.55
CA ALA A 96 -4.65 -10.62 18.83
C ALA A 96 -3.29 -10.22 18.23
N VAL A 97 -3.27 -9.62 17.05
CA VAL A 97 -2.05 -9.05 16.43
C VAL A 97 -1.46 -7.97 17.33
N MET A 98 -2.31 -7.04 17.77
CA MET A 98 -1.90 -5.94 18.67
C MET A 98 -1.38 -6.46 20.00
N GLU A 99 -2.04 -7.46 20.59
CA GLU A 99 -1.61 -8.07 21.84
C GLU A 99 -0.22 -8.71 21.69
N GLN A 100 -0.05 -9.59 20.69
CA GLN A 100 1.20 -10.32 20.48
C GLN A 100 2.36 -9.40 20.10
N LEU A 101 2.14 -8.45 19.21
CA LEU A 101 3.23 -7.58 18.74
C LEU A 101 3.66 -6.54 19.78
N ASN A 102 2.78 -6.20 20.74
CA ASN A 102 3.13 -5.35 21.88
C ASN A 102 3.87 -6.08 23.01
N MET A 103 4.01 -7.40 22.95
CA MET A 103 4.76 -8.13 23.98
C MET A 103 6.23 -7.67 24.03
N PRO A 104 6.84 -7.57 25.22
CA PRO A 104 8.22 -7.10 25.37
C PRO A 104 9.26 -7.97 24.64
N ASP A 105 8.97 -9.25 24.44
CA ASP A 105 9.79 -10.24 23.74
C ASP A 105 9.35 -10.47 22.29
N SER A 106 8.42 -9.65 21.78
CA SER A 106 7.97 -9.71 20.39
C SER A 106 9.13 -9.47 19.42
N VAL A 107 9.08 -10.14 18.27
CA VAL A 107 10.10 -10.07 17.21
C VAL A 107 10.34 -8.67 16.65
N ILE A 108 9.39 -7.75 16.86
CA ILE A 108 9.49 -6.38 16.36
C ILE A 108 10.28 -5.46 17.29
N GLN A 109 10.49 -5.86 18.55
CA GLN A 109 11.19 -5.03 19.53
C GLN A 109 12.67 -4.94 19.16
N GLY A 110 13.24 -3.73 19.21
CA GLY A 110 14.62 -3.48 18.79
C GLY A 110 14.80 -3.10 17.32
N ILE A 111 13.77 -3.31 16.47
CA ILE A 111 13.81 -2.94 15.04
C ILE A 111 13.79 -1.41 14.90
N PRO A 112 14.79 -0.79 14.24
CA PRO A 112 14.91 0.66 14.21
C PRO A 112 13.92 1.35 13.26
N ARG A 113 13.51 0.67 12.18
CA ARG A 113 12.67 1.27 11.12
C ARG A 113 11.27 0.68 11.14
N ILE A 114 10.26 1.55 11.22
CA ILE A 114 8.85 1.13 11.20
C ILE A 114 8.47 0.32 9.95
N ASN A 115 9.14 0.53 8.82
CA ASN A 115 8.87 -0.22 7.59
C ASN A 115 9.33 -1.69 7.67
N GLU A 116 10.30 -1.99 8.53
CA GLU A 116 10.72 -3.37 8.78
C GLU A 116 9.75 -4.03 9.77
N VAL A 117 9.09 -3.24 10.63
CA VAL A 117 8.02 -3.71 11.52
C VAL A 117 6.75 -4.07 10.74
N SER A 118 6.42 -3.36 9.65
CA SER A 118 5.17 -3.60 8.90
C SER A 118 5.07 -4.99 8.31
N SER A 119 6.17 -5.58 7.82
CA SER A 119 6.15 -6.96 7.30
C SER A 119 5.79 -7.99 8.37
N HIS A 120 6.15 -7.74 9.64
CA HIS A 120 5.77 -8.62 10.75
C HIS A 120 4.27 -8.53 11.07
N PHE A 121 3.64 -7.36 10.87
CA PHE A 121 2.18 -7.23 10.96
C PHE A 121 1.50 -8.03 9.85
N GLU A 122 1.96 -7.89 8.61
CA GLU A 122 1.43 -8.64 7.46
C GLU A 122 1.54 -10.16 7.68
N ASP A 123 2.71 -10.65 8.09
CA ASP A 123 2.96 -12.08 8.33
C ASP A 123 2.09 -12.61 9.47
N LEU A 124 1.99 -11.90 10.60
CA LEU A 124 1.19 -12.34 11.74
C LEU A 124 -0.31 -12.27 11.44
N MET A 125 -0.78 -11.23 10.76
CA MET A 125 -2.16 -11.15 10.28
C MET A 125 -2.50 -12.34 9.40
N HIS A 126 -1.66 -12.63 8.40
CA HIS A 126 -1.85 -13.78 7.51
C HIS A 126 -1.92 -15.10 8.30
N GLU A 127 -1.03 -15.31 9.27
CA GLU A 127 -1.04 -16.50 10.12
C GLU A 127 -2.34 -16.61 10.94
N LEU A 128 -2.73 -15.54 11.63
CA LEU A 128 -3.90 -15.55 12.52
C LEU A 128 -5.21 -15.61 11.76
N LEU A 129 -5.33 -14.95 10.60
CA LEU A 129 -6.49 -15.04 9.73
C LEU A 129 -6.70 -16.48 9.23
N ASN A 130 -5.63 -17.19 8.87
CA ASN A 130 -5.72 -18.60 8.47
C ASN A 130 -6.09 -19.56 9.62
N LYS A 131 -6.02 -19.12 10.88
CA LYS A 131 -6.51 -19.90 12.03
C LYS A 131 -8.01 -19.69 12.28
N VAL A 132 -8.63 -18.69 11.66
CA VAL A 132 -10.08 -18.45 11.80
C VAL A 132 -10.85 -19.50 10.99
N PRO A 133 -11.73 -20.31 11.63
CA PRO A 133 -12.56 -21.26 10.89
C PRO A 133 -13.44 -20.53 9.87
N GLY A 134 -13.46 -21.06 8.64
CA GLY A 134 -14.23 -20.48 7.54
C GLY A 134 -13.50 -19.41 6.75
N PHE A 135 -12.26 -19.05 7.10
CA PHE A 135 -11.43 -18.17 6.26
C PHE A 135 -10.40 -18.96 5.48
N SER A 136 -10.14 -18.50 4.25
CA SER A 136 -8.88 -18.71 3.56
C SER A 136 -8.20 -17.36 3.43
N CYS A 137 -6.95 -17.21 3.87
CA CYS A 137 -6.20 -15.98 3.69
C CYS A 137 -4.90 -16.26 2.94
N ASP A 138 -4.59 -15.49 1.90
CA ASP A 138 -3.32 -15.61 1.17
C ASP A 138 -2.87 -14.23 0.63
N PHE A 139 -1.66 -14.16 0.11
CA PHE A 139 -1.22 -13.04 -0.71
C PHE A 139 -1.90 -13.14 -2.09
N PRO A 140 -2.60 -12.09 -2.55
CA PRO A 140 -3.32 -12.16 -3.82
C PRO A 140 -2.35 -12.41 -4.98
N LYS A 141 -2.79 -13.22 -5.94
CA LYS A 141 -2.02 -13.52 -7.15
C LYS A 141 -2.10 -12.35 -8.11
N THR A 142 -1.06 -12.16 -8.91
CA THR A 142 -1.12 -11.23 -10.03
C THR A 142 -2.09 -11.74 -11.09
N ALA A 143 -2.50 -10.86 -12.01
CA ALA A 143 -3.27 -11.24 -13.20
C ALA A 143 -2.61 -12.36 -14.03
N ALA A 144 -1.28 -12.49 -13.95
CA ALA A 144 -0.51 -13.57 -14.59
C ALA A 144 -0.43 -14.87 -13.75
N GLY A 145 -1.08 -14.92 -12.58
CA GLY A 145 -1.13 -16.07 -11.67
C GLY A 145 0.08 -16.21 -10.75
N ALA A 146 1.03 -15.26 -10.76
CA ALA A 146 2.22 -15.30 -9.91
C ALA A 146 1.94 -14.71 -8.52
N THR A 147 2.52 -15.30 -7.48
CA THR A 147 2.48 -14.71 -6.13
C THR A 147 3.47 -13.55 -6.06
N GLN A 148 3.02 -12.40 -5.56
CA GLN A 148 3.86 -11.23 -5.33
C GLN A 148 3.47 -10.56 -4.02
N ARG A 149 4.42 -10.50 -3.07
CA ARG A 149 4.20 -9.82 -1.79
C ARG A 149 3.96 -8.32 -1.97
N SER A 150 4.76 -7.66 -2.80
CA SER A 150 4.67 -6.21 -2.99
C SER A 150 3.46 -5.78 -3.82
N GLY A 151 3.00 -4.55 -3.57
CA GLY A 151 1.91 -3.90 -4.31
C GLY A 151 0.56 -4.14 -3.66
N TYR A 152 -0.44 -3.37 -4.07
CA TYR A 152 -1.79 -3.47 -3.54
C TYR A 152 -2.60 -4.58 -4.24
N PRO A 153 -3.45 -5.35 -3.53
CA PRO A 153 -3.58 -5.41 -2.06
C PRO A 153 -2.57 -6.36 -1.41
N ASP A 154 -2.32 -6.21 -0.11
CA ASP A 154 -1.34 -7.03 0.61
C ASP A 154 -1.89 -8.44 0.91
N LEU A 155 -3.14 -8.54 1.40
CA LEU A 155 -3.79 -9.81 1.73
C LEU A 155 -5.18 -9.94 1.08
N GLU A 156 -5.56 -11.16 0.75
CA GLU A 156 -6.90 -11.56 0.30
C GLU A 156 -7.49 -12.55 1.31
N ILE A 157 -8.70 -12.25 1.79
CA ILE A 157 -9.52 -13.18 2.56
C ILE A 157 -10.68 -13.62 1.68
N ILE A 158 -10.90 -14.93 1.64
CA ILE A 158 -12.11 -15.54 1.11
C ILE A 158 -12.88 -16.13 2.30
N ASP A 159 -14.08 -15.60 2.55
CA ASP A 159 -15.02 -16.27 3.44
C ASP A 159 -15.56 -17.52 2.74
N GLN A 160 -15.22 -18.70 3.25
CA GLN A 160 -15.51 -19.99 2.62
C GLN A 160 -17.00 -20.33 2.61
N GLU A 161 -17.80 -19.70 3.46
CA GLU A 161 -19.24 -19.93 3.55
C GLU A 161 -20.00 -19.16 2.46
N SER A 162 -19.74 -17.87 2.30
CA SER A 162 -20.42 -17.00 1.31
C SER A 162 -19.66 -16.86 -0.01
N HIS A 163 -18.39 -17.27 -0.06
CA HIS A 163 -17.43 -16.97 -1.13
C HIS A 163 -17.14 -15.48 -1.34
N ARG A 164 -17.50 -14.62 -0.38
CA ARG A 164 -17.22 -13.19 -0.44
C ARG A 164 -15.73 -12.92 -0.20
N VAL A 165 -15.18 -12.03 -1.02
CA VAL A 165 -13.75 -11.67 -1.03
C VAL A 165 -13.53 -10.33 -0.34
N TYR A 166 -12.47 -10.26 0.47
CA TYR A 166 -12.04 -9.06 1.18
C TYR A 166 -10.54 -8.84 0.96
N TYR A 167 -10.18 -7.66 0.45
CA TYR A 167 -8.79 -7.24 0.34
C TYR A 167 -8.38 -6.40 1.55
N LEU A 168 -7.27 -6.76 2.18
CA LEU A 168 -6.69 -6.00 3.30
C LEU A 168 -5.34 -5.40 2.91
N ASP A 169 -5.13 -4.16 3.34
CA ASP A 169 -3.90 -3.41 3.16
C ASP A 169 -3.44 -2.84 4.52
N PRO A 170 -2.60 -3.58 5.27
CA PRO A 170 -2.11 -3.14 6.58
C PRO A 170 -1.20 -1.92 6.46
N LYS A 171 -1.35 -0.96 7.38
CA LYS A 171 -0.57 0.28 7.42
C LYS A 171 -0.27 0.68 8.86
N LEU A 172 1.00 0.95 9.15
CA LEU A 172 1.44 1.47 10.44
C LEU A 172 1.51 2.99 10.37
N TYR A 173 1.03 3.67 11.41
CA TYR A 173 1.01 5.12 11.47
C TYR A 173 1.27 5.64 12.88
N ALA A 174 1.84 6.84 12.98
CA ALA A 174 2.20 7.42 14.27
C ALA A 174 0.99 8.06 14.97
N VAL A 175 1.00 8.09 16.30
CA VAL A 175 0.01 8.85 17.09
C VAL A 175 -0.09 10.28 16.57
N GLY A 176 -1.33 10.73 16.33
CA GLY A 176 -1.63 12.06 15.81
C GLY A 176 -1.45 12.22 14.30
N SER A 177 -1.06 11.16 13.57
CA SER A 177 -0.93 11.17 12.11
C SER A 177 -2.07 10.43 11.41
N ARG A 178 -3.17 10.11 12.12
CA ARG A 178 -4.34 9.43 11.55
C ARG A 178 -4.97 10.24 10.41
N ASP A 179 -5.27 11.51 10.66
CA ASP A 179 -5.91 12.36 9.63
C ASP A 179 -4.88 13.08 8.75
N SER A 180 -3.58 12.91 9.06
CA SER A 180 -2.54 13.25 8.10
C SER A 180 -2.68 12.33 6.88
N SER A 181 -1.96 12.60 5.81
CA SER A 181 -1.73 11.54 4.83
C SER A 181 -0.97 10.42 5.57
N PHE A 182 -1.69 9.47 6.20
CA PHE A 182 -1.31 8.06 6.20
C PHE A 182 -0.48 7.83 4.95
N ARG A 183 0.67 7.13 5.02
CA ARG A 183 1.45 6.77 3.82
C ARG A 183 0.49 6.58 2.66
N THR A 184 0.42 7.59 1.77
CA THR A 184 -0.81 7.85 1.02
C THR A 184 -1.27 6.54 0.46
N PHE A 185 -2.49 6.11 0.78
CA PHE A 185 -3.03 4.90 0.19
C PHE A 185 -2.76 4.99 -1.32
N TYR A 186 -1.93 4.09 -1.81
CA TYR A 186 -1.37 4.21 -3.14
C TYR A 186 -1.71 2.94 -3.91
N PHE A 187 -2.69 3.10 -4.79
CA PHE A 187 -2.95 2.14 -5.84
C PHE A 187 -2.29 2.65 -7.12
N GLU A 188 -1.39 1.83 -7.67
CA GLU A 188 -0.77 2.07 -8.97
C GLU A 188 -1.45 1.15 -10.00
N PRO A 189 -2.24 1.68 -10.93
CA PRO A 189 -2.83 0.88 -12.00
C PRO A 189 -1.75 0.21 -12.85
N LYS A 190 -1.74 -1.12 -12.85
CA LYS A 190 -0.83 -1.92 -13.68
C LYS A 190 -1.62 -2.98 -14.41
N VAL A 191 -1.26 -3.26 -15.66
CA VAL A 191 -1.88 -4.33 -16.46
C VAL A 191 -1.30 -5.69 -16.08
N ALA A 192 0.03 -5.83 -16.06
CA ALA A 192 0.68 -7.13 -15.93
C ALA A 192 0.77 -7.65 -14.48
N THR A 193 0.92 -6.75 -13.51
CA THR A 193 1.18 -7.09 -12.10
C THR A 193 0.06 -6.67 -11.16
N ASN A 194 -1.14 -6.40 -11.70
CA ASN A 194 -2.31 -6.13 -10.87
C ASN A 194 -2.63 -7.35 -10.02
N LYS A 195 -3.02 -7.11 -8.76
CA LYS A 195 -3.41 -8.15 -7.81
C LYS A 195 -4.90 -8.11 -7.43
N VAL A 196 -5.67 -7.15 -7.95
CA VAL A 196 -7.12 -7.11 -7.77
C VAL A 196 -7.76 -8.00 -8.83
N GLY A 197 -8.07 -9.24 -8.44
CA GLY A 197 -8.60 -10.29 -9.32
C GLY A 197 -10.10 -10.51 -9.19
N GLU A 198 -10.73 -10.03 -8.12
CA GLU A 198 -12.11 -10.32 -7.76
C GLU A 198 -12.93 -9.05 -7.46
N ASP A 199 -14.25 -9.17 -7.60
CA ASP A 199 -15.17 -8.19 -7.02
C ASP A 199 -15.16 -8.38 -5.50
N ALA A 200 -14.67 -7.39 -4.76
CA ALA A 200 -14.32 -7.56 -3.35
C ALA A 200 -14.65 -6.33 -2.50
N VAL A 201 -14.72 -6.51 -1.19
CA VAL A 201 -14.67 -5.40 -0.23
C VAL A 201 -13.20 -5.03 0.01
N HIS A 202 -12.88 -3.74 0.07
CA HIS A 202 -11.50 -3.28 0.19
C HIS A 202 -11.31 -2.52 1.50
N PHE A 203 -10.39 -2.98 2.34
CA PHE A 203 -10.07 -2.36 3.62
C PHE A 203 -8.61 -1.91 3.73
N ILE A 204 -8.41 -0.73 4.31
CA ILE A 204 -7.14 -0.39 4.96
C ILE A 204 -7.23 -0.81 6.42
N VAL A 205 -6.18 -1.50 6.90
CA VAL A 205 -6.03 -1.86 8.31
C VAL A 205 -4.96 -0.97 8.92
N GLY A 206 -5.37 0.06 9.66
CA GLY A 206 -4.45 0.99 10.31
C GLY A 206 -4.02 0.49 11.68
N PHE A 207 -2.73 0.52 12.02
CA PHE A 207 -2.24 0.31 13.38
C PHE A 207 -1.46 1.52 13.87
N GLU A 208 -1.94 2.11 14.96
CA GLU A 208 -1.33 3.31 15.55
C GLU A 208 -0.15 2.93 16.45
N HIS A 209 0.97 3.63 16.32
CA HIS A 209 2.13 3.45 17.18
C HIS A 209 2.60 4.76 17.83
N GLU A 210 3.08 4.65 19.06
CA GLU A 210 3.85 5.70 19.71
C GLU A 210 5.24 5.83 19.04
N LYS A 211 5.96 6.91 19.35
CA LYS A 211 7.38 6.96 18.99
C LYS A 211 8.11 5.86 19.76
N PRO A 212 9.02 5.13 19.11
CA PRO A 212 9.75 4.09 19.81
C PRO A 212 10.57 4.75 20.93
N THR A 213 10.65 4.08 22.06
CA THR A 213 11.49 4.48 23.19
C THR A 213 12.97 4.42 22.81
N ALA A 214 13.86 4.91 23.68
CA ALA A 214 15.30 4.95 23.40
C ALA A 214 15.92 3.56 23.18
N ASP A 215 15.38 2.53 23.81
CA ASP A 215 15.68 1.11 23.64
C ASP A 215 14.98 0.46 22.43
N ARG A 216 14.32 1.27 21.59
CA ARG A 216 13.60 0.86 20.38
C ARG A 216 12.46 -0.11 20.67
N HIS A 217 11.78 0.10 21.79
CA HIS A 217 10.54 -0.60 22.07
C HIS A 217 9.39 0.09 21.33
N TRP A 218 8.70 -0.66 20.49
CA TRP A 218 7.48 -0.23 19.82
C TRP A 218 6.28 -0.49 20.71
N LYS A 219 5.36 0.48 20.73
CA LYS A 219 4.08 0.36 21.41
C LYS A 219 2.99 0.80 20.46
N PHE A 220 2.06 -0.11 20.20
CA PHE A 220 0.88 0.12 19.39
C PHE A 220 -0.33 0.34 20.30
N THR A 221 -1.14 1.35 19.99
CA THR A 221 -2.19 1.85 20.89
C THR A 221 -3.60 1.50 20.45
N ARG A 222 -3.84 1.32 19.14
CA ARG A 222 -5.13 0.93 18.56
C ARG A 222 -4.97 0.41 17.14
N TRP A 223 -6.03 -0.21 16.63
CA TRP A 223 -6.20 -0.50 15.21
C TRP A 223 -7.47 0.15 14.66
N ASP A 224 -7.52 0.32 13.34
CA ASP A 224 -8.65 0.81 12.56
C ASP A 224 -8.90 -0.06 11.35
N LEU A 225 -10.18 -0.16 10.96
CA LEU A 225 -10.58 -0.79 9.71
C LEU A 225 -11.37 0.22 8.88
N VAL A 226 -10.85 0.58 7.71
CA VAL A 226 -11.39 1.66 6.87
C VAL A 226 -11.87 1.08 5.53
N ASP A 227 -13.18 1.17 5.28
CA ASP A 227 -13.81 0.76 4.01
C ASP A 227 -13.49 1.76 2.89
N LEU A 228 -12.87 1.27 1.81
CA LEU A 228 -12.49 2.06 0.64
C LEU A 228 -13.62 2.28 -0.38
N SER A 229 -14.81 1.70 -0.18
CA SER A 229 -15.94 1.88 -1.11
C SER A 229 -16.45 3.32 -1.22
N ARG A 230 -16.07 4.19 -0.27
CA ARG A 230 -16.50 5.60 -0.19
C ARG A 230 -15.38 6.61 -0.37
N PHE A 231 -14.18 6.16 -0.74
CA PHE A 231 -12.99 7.00 -0.93
C PHE A 231 -12.86 7.47 -2.38
#